data_AF-A0A7E6F435-F1
#
_entry.id   AF-A0A7E6F435-F1
#
_cell.length_a   1.000
_cell.length_b   1.000
_cell.length_c   1.000
_cell.angle_alpha   90.00
_cell.angle_beta   90.00
_cell.angle_gamma   90.00
#
_symmetry.space_group_name_H-M   'P 1'
#
loop_
_entity.id
_entity.type
_entity.pdbx_description
1 polymer ?
#
loop_
_entity_poly.entity_id
_entity_poly.type
_entity_poly.pdbx_seq_one_letter_code
_entity_poly.pdbx_strand_id
1 'polypeptide(L)'
;MIRWKKLATLQRIFPPKLGIKIVLWKHLDPDQSQALKDALTLQNVKVILAEIFNLTNVEDLREAILLSLYTYTLQYARDEDFTIEKLSAYFSIVKDSHEYCTETSFMNLDETFAFFKDLLLCHSVYVQLDLVLDYIGEPESMTDLVDPRISETKGSQVTDECIDKENELVKITEKEEAKKYLRKIIINVLQEKIREIKLSVKEKLKQSEEMVNNKLGSAGYRDDRKKSLKMNKHHRK
;
A
#
# COMPACT_ATOMS: atom_id res chain seq x y z
N MET A 1 25.04 -11.45 60.24
CA MET A 1 25.62 -10.24 59.61
C MET A 1 26.12 -10.62 58.22
N ILE A 2 25.26 -10.56 57.20
CA ILE A 2 25.61 -10.92 55.82
C ILE A 2 25.52 -9.63 55.01
N ARG A 3 26.67 -9.19 54.50
CA ARG A 3 26.84 -7.95 53.73
C ARG A 3 26.23 -8.11 52.34
N TRP A 4 25.16 -7.37 52.07
CA TRP A 4 24.63 -7.15 50.74
C TRP A 4 25.52 -6.12 50.02
N LYS A 5 26.67 -6.56 49.50
CA LYS A 5 27.50 -5.79 48.57
C LYS A 5 27.69 -6.60 47.29
N LYS A 6 26.98 -6.16 46.24
CA LYS A 6 27.00 -6.56 44.81
C LYS A 6 25.65 -7.12 44.34
N LEU A 7 24.69 -6.22 44.17
CA LEU A 7 23.62 -6.37 43.18
C LEU A 7 23.75 -5.24 42.14
N ALA A 8 24.96 -5.06 41.61
CA ALA A 8 25.25 -4.10 40.54
C ALA A 8 25.76 -4.84 39.29
N THR A 9 25.15 -5.99 38.99
CA THR A 9 25.46 -6.80 37.80
C THR A 9 24.18 -7.39 37.22
N LEU A 10 23.16 -6.55 37.04
CA LEU A 10 22.33 -6.66 35.86
C LEU A 10 22.81 -5.58 34.91
N GLN A 11 24.00 -5.80 34.37
CA GLN A 11 24.48 -5.11 33.19
C GLN A 11 23.53 -5.56 32.09
N ARG A 12 22.42 -4.83 31.94
CA ARG A 12 21.47 -4.95 30.84
C ARG A 12 22.32 -5.05 29.60
N ILE A 13 22.19 -6.17 28.88
CA ILE A 13 23.00 -6.51 27.72
C ILE A 13 22.80 -5.39 26.70
N PHE A 14 23.66 -4.38 26.76
CA PHE A 14 23.75 -3.34 25.75
C PHE A 14 24.46 -4.00 24.56
N PRO A 15 23.86 -3.96 23.35
CA PRO A 15 24.49 -4.47 22.16
C PRO A 15 25.72 -3.61 21.85
N PRO A 16 26.64 -4.10 21.01
CA PRO A 16 27.80 -3.35 20.64
C PRO A 16 27.38 -2.14 19.79
N LYS A 17 27.64 -0.93 20.32
CA LYS A 17 27.80 0.34 19.59
C LYS A 17 26.89 0.56 18.37
N LEU A 18 25.58 0.56 18.56
CA LEU A 18 24.76 1.43 17.73
C LEU A 18 25.00 2.84 18.27
N GLY A 19 25.67 3.72 17.53
CA GLY A 19 25.91 5.11 17.91
C GLY A 19 24.64 5.97 17.99
N ILE A 20 23.49 5.33 18.15
CA ILE A 20 22.16 5.87 17.96
C ILE A 20 21.61 6.24 19.33
N LYS A 21 21.44 7.55 19.51
CA LYS A 21 20.94 8.17 20.73
C LYS A 21 19.45 7.84 20.86
N ILE A 22 19.01 7.48 22.06
CA ILE A 22 17.58 7.29 22.37
C ILE A 22 16.83 8.58 22.01
N VAL A 23 15.79 8.45 21.19
CA VAL A 23 15.08 9.59 20.57
C VAL A 23 13.80 9.99 21.32
N LEU A 24 13.65 9.55 22.57
CA LEU A 24 12.48 9.85 23.39
C LEU A 24 12.46 11.35 23.76
N TRP A 25 11.32 12.02 23.55
CA TRP A 25 11.14 13.45 23.81
C TRP A 25 12.10 14.37 23.04
N LYS A 26 12.68 13.90 21.92
CA LYS A 26 13.63 14.71 21.16
C LYS A 26 12.96 15.85 20.41
N HIS A 27 11.81 15.56 19.78
CA HIS A 27 11.11 16.51 18.91
C HIS A 27 9.73 16.93 19.45
N LEU A 28 9.13 16.13 20.33
CA LEU A 28 7.90 16.47 21.02
C LEU A 28 8.16 16.41 22.52
N ASP A 29 7.80 17.47 23.23
CA ASP A 29 7.78 17.47 24.69
C ASP A 29 6.63 16.59 25.24
N PRO A 30 6.69 16.18 26.52
CA PRO A 30 5.60 15.47 27.19
C PRO A 30 4.25 16.19 27.09
N ASP A 31 4.24 17.50 27.31
CA ASP A 31 3.02 18.30 27.26
C ASP A 31 2.45 18.39 25.83
N GLN A 32 3.32 18.53 24.84
CA GLN A 32 2.93 18.54 23.43
C GLN A 32 2.41 17.18 22.98
N SER A 33 3.05 16.10 23.42
CA SER A 33 2.61 14.73 23.13
C SER A 33 1.27 14.41 23.77
N GLN A 34 1.02 14.91 24.97
CA GLN A 34 -0.27 14.79 25.65
C GLN A 34 -1.35 15.59 24.92
N ALA A 35 -1.09 16.85 24.57
CA ALA A 35 -2.01 17.67 23.79
C ALA A 35 -2.34 17.04 22.41
N LEU A 36 -1.33 16.48 21.75
CA LEU A 36 -1.46 15.75 20.49
C LEU A 36 -2.13 14.39 20.64
N LYS A 37 -2.20 13.82 21.84
CA LYS A 37 -2.99 12.60 22.10
C LYS A 37 -4.45 12.96 22.39
N ASP A 38 -4.69 14.01 23.16
CA ASP A 38 -6.01 14.44 23.60
C ASP A 38 -6.82 15.18 22.52
N ALA A 39 -6.17 15.66 21.45
CA ALA A 39 -6.86 16.37 20.37
C ALA A 39 -7.94 15.49 19.71
N LEU A 40 -9.20 15.95 19.72
CA LEU A 40 -10.35 15.15 19.28
C LEU A 40 -10.41 14.88 17.77
N THR A 41 -9.87 15.79 16.95
CA THR A 41 -9.99 15.74 15.48
C THR A 41 -8.62 15.84 14.79
N LEU A 42 -8.53 15.26 13.60
CA LEU A 42 -7.32 15.32 12.76
C LEU A 42 -6.92 16.74 12.39
N GLN A 43 -7.89 17.65 12.26
CA GLN A 43 -7.64 19.06 11.97
C GLN A 43 -6.98 19.77 13.17
N ASN A 44 -7.40 19.45 14.40
CA ASN A 44 -6.76 20.01 15.59
C ASN A 44 -5.31 19.53 15.70
N VAL A 45 -5.04 18.25 15.38
CA VAL A 45 -3.67 17.72 15.31
C VAL A 45 -2.82 18.48 14.30
N LYS A 46 -3.37 18.76 13.10
CA LYS A 46 -2.69 19.57 12.07
C LYS A 46 -2.33 20.96 12.56
N VAL A 47 -3.27 21.65 13.22
CA VAL A 47 -3.05 23.01 13.73
C VAL A 47 -1.96 23.00 14.81
N ILE A 48 -2.05 22.09 15.78
CA ILE A 48 -1.05 21.96 16.84
C ILE A 48 0.32 21.63 16.26
N LEU A 49 0.40 20.72 15.28
CA LEU A 49 1.66 20.40 14.59
C LEU A 49 2.22 21.58 13.81
N ALA A 50 1.37 22.34 13.10
CA ALA A 50 1.80 23.51 12.35
C ALA A 50 2.37 24.58 13.28
N GLU A 51 1.78 24.75 14.48
CA GLU A 51 2.29 25.64 15.52
C GLU A 51 3.62 25.14 16.11
N ILE A 52 3.73 23.86 16.45
CA ILE A 52 4.97 23.28 17.03
C ILE A 52 6.15 23.38 16.06
N PHE A 53 5.92 23.08 14.78
CA PHE A 53 6.99 23.02 13.77
C PHE A 53 7.10 24.29 12.91
N ASN A 54 6.33 25.34 13.22
CA ASN A 54 6.25 26.59 12.44
C ASN A 54 6.01 26.36 10.93
N LEU A 55 5.18 25.37 10.59
CA LEU A 55 4.85 25.00 9.20
C LEU A 55 3.60 25.75 8.72
N THR A 56 3.68 27.08 8.74
CA THR A 56 2.54 27.98 8.42
C THR A 56 2.46 28.39 6.95
N ASN A 57 3.39 27.97 6.09
CA ASN A 57 3.37 28.38 4.70
C ASN A 57 2.43 27.50 3.87
N VAL A 58 1.20 27.97 3.71
CA VAL A 58 0.16 27.29 2.92
C VAL A 58 0.52 27.22 1.44
N GLU A 59 1.44 28.05 0.96
CA GLU A 59 1.83 28.12 -0.45
C GLU A 59 2.97 27.14 -0.81
N ASP A 60 3.74 26.66 0.17
CA ASP A 60 4.80 25.68 -0.10
C ASP A 60 4.28 24.25 -0.05
N LEU A 61 4.32 23.59 -1.21
CA LEU A 61 3.97 22.18 -1.35
C LEU A 61 4.82 21.29 -0.43
N ARG A 62 6.07 21.66 -0.14
CA ARG A 62 6.96 20.87 0.72
C ARG A 62 6.48 20.87 2.17
N GLU A 63 6.11 22.03 2.70
CA GLU A 63 5.57 22.15 4.06
C GLU A 63 4.22 21.42 4.17
N ALA A 64 3.38 21.50 3.14
CA ALA A 64 2.11 20.77 3.11
C ALA A 64 2.29 19.24 3.12
N ILE A 65 3.27 18.72 2.37
CA ILE A 65 3.62 17.29 2.38
C ILE A 65 4.16 16.87 3.75
N LEU A 66 5.06 17.67 4.33
CA LEU A 66 5.65 17.39 5.63
C LEU A 66 4.61 17.39 6.76
N LEU A 67 3.71 18.38 6.76
CA LEU A 67 2.60 18.46 7.70
C LEU A 67 1.67 17.25 7.55
N SER A 68 1.42 16.80 6.31
CA SER A 68 0.64 15.59 6.05
C SER A 68 1.32 14.34 6.62
N LEU A 69 2.63 14.17 6.39
CA LEU A 69 3.42 13.07 6.95
C LEU A 69 3.31 13.01 8.48
N TYR A 70 3.54 14.13 9.15
CA TYR A 70 3.45 14.24 10.62
C TYR A 70 2.05 13.93 11.14
N THR A 71 1.03 14.44 10.45
CA THR A 71 -0.37 14.22 10.83
C THR A 71 -0.74 12.73 10.73
N TYR A 72 -0.41 12.06 9.64
CA TYR A 72 -0.73 10.64 9.46
C TYR A 72 0.09 9.74 10.37
N THR A 73 1.33 10.13 10.70
CA THR A 73 2.15 9.42 11.70
C THR A 73 1.45 9.42 13.06
N LEU A 74 0.88 10.56 13.47
CA LEU A 74 0.13 10.65 14.71
C LEU A 74 -1.23 9.96 14.65
N GLN A 75 -1.91 9.99 13.49
CA GLN A 75 -3.16 9.26 13.32
C GLN A 75 -2.95 7.75 13.52
N TYR A 76 -1.91 7.18 12.91
CA TYR A 76 -1.56 5.78 13.12
C TYR A 76 -1.28 5.46 14.59
N ALA A 77 -0.50 6.31 15.28
CA ALA A 77 -0.20 6.12 16.69
C ALA A 77 -1.46 6.17 17.58
N ARG A 78 -2.51 6.87 17.15
CA ARG A 78 -3.81 6.90 17.84
C ARG A 78 -4.64 5.67 17.58
N ASP A 79 -4.66 5.21 16.33
CA ASP A 79 -5.39 4.00 15.94
C ASP A 79 -4.84 2.76 16.67
N GLU A 80 -3.54 2.74 16.96
CA GLU A 80 -2.84 1.71 17.75
C GLU A 80 -2.78 2.00 19.26
N ASP A 81 -3.49 3.02 19.76
CA ASP A 81 -3.58 3.40 21.18
C ASP A 81 -2.20 3.58 21.90
N PHE A 82 -1.23 4.19 21.23
CA PHE A 82 0.12 4.38 21.79
C PHE A 82 0.11 5.23 23.08
N THR A 83 0.98 4.90 24.04
CA THR A 83 1.25 5.77 25.19
C THR A 83 1.97 7.04 24.74
N ILE A 84 2.01 8.09 25.56
CA ILE A 84 2.65 9.36 25.19
C ILE A 84 4.15 9.17 24.89
N GLU A 85 4.81 8.25 25.58
CA GLU A 85 6.21 7.88 25.34
C GLU A 85 6.36 7.17 24.00
N LYS A 86 5.46 6.22 23.69
CA LYS A 86 5.46 5.48 22.41
C LYS A 86 5.20 6.42 21.24
N LEU A 87 4.24 7.34 21.39
CA LEU A 87 3.90 8.34 20.40
C LEU A 87 5.08 9.28 20.12
N SER A 88 5.71 9.82 21.17
CA SER A 88 6.88 10.70 21.03
C SER A 88 8.06 9.98 20.37
N ALA A 89 8.35 8.75 20.79
CA ALA A 89 9.41 7.94 20.19
C ALA A 89 9.11 7.62 18.72
N TYR A 90 7.90 7.14 18.41
CA TYR A 90 7.49 6.80 17.05
C TYR A 90 7.59 8.00 16.11
N PHE A 91 7.03 9.15 16.53
CA PHE A 91 7.13 10.38 15.77
C PHE A 91 8.58 10.76 15.50
N SER A 92 9.42 10.66 16.53
CA SER A 92 10.83 11.05 16.42
C SER A 92 11.61 10.14 15.47
N ILE A 93 11.31 8.83 15.45
CA ILE A 93 11.91 7.89 14.49
C ILE A 93 11.54 8.26 13.06
N VAL A 94 10.27 8.53 12.78
CA VAL A 94 9.79 8.89 11.44
C VAL A 94 10.41 10.22 10.99
N LYS A 95 10.43 11.22 11.87
CA LYS A 95 11.02 12.53 11.57
C LYS A 95 12.52 12.44 11.31
N ASP A 96 13.28 11.77 12.18
CA ASP A 96 14.73 11.60 11.98
C ASP A 96 15.03 10.83 10.69
N SER A 97 14.23 9.82 10.36
CA SER A 97 14.39 9.06 9.12
C SER A 97 14.11 9.91 7.88
N HIS A 98 13.08 10.76 7.93
CA HIS A 98 12.80 11.72 6.87
C HIS A 98 13.92 12.75 6.72
N GLU A 99 14.40 13.35 7.81
CA GLU A 99 15.51 14.31 7.79
C GLU A 99 16.77 13.68 7.17
N TYR A 100 17.13 12.47 7.60
CA TYR A 100 18.26 11.72 7.05
C TYR A 100 18.11 11.41 5.54
N CYS A 101 16.89 11.12 5.08
CA CYS A 101 16.60 10.94 3.66
C CYS A 101 16.77 12.24 2.86
N THR A 102 16.48 13.39 3.48
CA THR A 102 16.56 14.71 2.82
C THR A 102 17.93 15.38 2.91
N GLU A 103 18.80 14.93 3.81
CA GLU A 103 20.17 15.46 3.97
C GLU A 103 21.02 15.25 2.71
N THR A 104 20.77 14.18 1.96
CA THR A 104 21.52 13.86 0.74
C THR A 104 20.66 14.15 -0.48
N SER A 105 21.20 14.90 -1.45
CA SER A 105 20.50 15.20 -2.72
C SER A 105 20.38 13.98 -3.65
N PHE A 106 20.99 12.86 -3.29
CA PHE A 106 20.97 11.59 -4.00
C PHE A 106 20.18 10.56 -3.19
N MET A 107 19.42 9.71 -3.87
CA MET A 107 18.56 8.69 -3.26
C MET A 107 19.40 7.68 -2.46
N ASN A 108 19.35 7.77 -1.13
CA ASN A 108 20.05 6.92 -0.17
C ASN A 108 19.07 6.00 0.58
N LEU A 109 18.21 5.30 -0.18
CA LEU A 109 17.12 4.47 0.36
C LEU A 109 17.65 3.37 1.31
N ASP A 110 18.69 2.65 0.89
CA ASP A 110 19.25 1.54 1.67
C ASP A 110 19.84 2.00 3.01
N GLU A 111 20.54 3.14 3.00
CA GLU A 111 21.14 3.73 4.20
C GLU A 111 20.06 4.30 5.13
N THR A 112 19.06 4.99 4.57
CA THR A 112 17.90 5.50 5.33
C THR A 112 17.13 4.36 5.96
N PHE A 113 16.92 3.26 5.23
CA PHE A 113 16.23 2.09 5.74
C PHE A 113 17.06 1.37 6.82
N ALA A 114 18.38 1.29 6.66
CA ALA A 114 19.27 0.79 7.71
C ALA A 114 19.17 1.65 8.98
N PHE A 115 19.21 2.98 8.83
CA PHE A 115 19.06 3.92 9.93
C PHE A 115 17.71 3.79 10.65
N PHE A 116 16.61 3.70 9.90
CA PHE A 116 15.28 3.45 10.44
C PHE A 116 15.19 2.13 11.21
N LYS A 117 15.75 1.04 10.65
CA LYS A 117 15.79 -0.28 11.33
C LYS A 117 16.56 -0.21 12.63
N ASP A 118 17.70 0.44 12.64
CA ASP A 118 18.52 0.54 13.83
C ASP A 118 17.85 1.39 14.92
N LEU A 119 17.16 2.46 14.52
CA LEU A 119 16.30 3.26 15.40
C LEU A 119 15.16 2.43 16.00
N LEU A 120 14.43 1.71 15.16
CA LEU A 120 13.32 0.86 15.59
C LEU A 120 13.81 -0.23 16.55
N LEU A 121 14.89 -0.93 16.20
CA LEU A 121 15.49 -1.95 17.05
C LEU A 121 15.93 -1.36 18.40
N CYS A 122 16.44 -0.12 18.39
CA CYS A 122 16.86 0.54 19.61
C CYS A 122 15.67 0.78 20.56
N HIS A 123 14.55 1.26 20.03
CA HIS A 123 13.36 1.58 20.81
C HIS A 123 12.56 0.33 21.23
N SER A 124 12.47 -0.69 20.36
CA SER A 124 11.78 -1.95 20.66
C SER A 124 12.56 -2.83 21.64
N VAL A 125 13.89 -2.94 21.50
CA VAL A 125 14.69 -3.87 22.33
C VAL A 125 15.28 -3.19 23.57
N TYR A 126 15.71 -1.93 23.50
CA TYR A 126 16.43 -1.28 24.62
C TYR A 126 15.56 -0.33 25.42
N VAL A 127 14.61 0.37 24.81
CA VAL A 127 13.72 1.26 25.57
C VAL A 127 12.50 0.48 26.08
N GLN A 128 12.25 -0.73 25.55
CA GLN A 128 11.10 -1.56 25.89
C GLN A 128 9.78 -0.81 25.73
N LEU A 129 9.74 0.08 24.73
CA LEU A 129 8.48 0.57 24.22
C LEU A 129 7.99 -0.57 23.34
N ASP A 130 6.95 -1.30 23.75
CA ASP A 130 6.31 -2.33 22.92
C ASP A 130 5.66 -1.66 21.69
N LEU A 131 6.47 -1.14 20.76
CA LEU A 131 6.05 -0.69 19.44
C LEU A 131 5.92 -1.95 18.61
N VAL A 132 4.67 -2.33 18.39
CA VAL A 132 4.31 -3.32 17.39
C VAL A 132 3.99 -2.52 16.13
N LEU A 133 4.83 -2.66 15.11
CA LEU A 133 4.57 -2.12 13.78
C LEU A 133 4.23 -3.30 12.88
N ASP A 134 3.02 -3.32 12.36
CA ASP A 134 2.63 -4.29 11.36
C ASP A 134 3.21 -3.84 10.01
N TYR A 135 4.30 -4.50 9.62
CA TYR A 135 4.88 -4.30 8.31
C TYR A 135 3.97 -4.92 7.25
N ILE A 136 3.22 -4.07 6.54
CA ILE A 136 2.27 -4.46 5.48
C ILE A 136 3.01 -4.92 4.19
N GLY A 137 4.33 -5.12 4.25
CA GLY A 137 5.17 -5.41 3.09
C GLY A 137 5.64 -4.13 2.39
N GLU A 138 6.61 -4.24 1.48
CA GLU A 138 6.78 -3.22 0.47
C GLU A 138 5.51 -3.21 -0.39
N PRO A 139 4.86 -2.06 -0.64
CA PRO A 139 4.02 -2.00 -1.82
C PRO A 139 4.96 -2.32 -2.98
N GLU A 140 4.70 -3.42 -3.69
CA GLU A 140 5.49 -3.82 -4.84
C GLU A 140 5.83 -2.57 -5.64
N SER A 141 7.12 -2.20 -5.62
CA SER A 141 7.65 -1.12 -6.41
C SER A 141 7.11 -1.31 -7.82
N MET A 142 6.37 -0.30 -8.28
CA MET A 142 5.91 -0.15 -9.65
C MET A 142 7.12 -0.14 -10.59
N THR A 143 7.65 -1.33 -10.88
CA THR A 143 8.52 -1.58 -12.02
C THR A 143 7.86 -2.45 -13.07
N ASP A 144 6.63 -2.92 -12.86
CA ASP A 144 5.86 -3.54 -13.93
C ASP A 144 4.42 -3.02 -13.96
N LEU A 145 4.23 -2.07 -14.88
CA LEU A 145 3.00 -1.85 -15.64
C LEU A 145 1.75 -1.40 -14.85
N VAL A 146 1.46 -0.12 -15.02
CA VAL A 146 0.13 0.49 -14.87
C VAL A 146 -0.96 -0.41 -15.50
N ASP A 147 -1.84 -1.00 -14.68
CA ASP A 147 -3.24 -1.25 -15.08
C ASP A 147 -4.17 -1.27 -13.84
N PRO A 148 -5.04 -0.26 -13.65
CA PRO A 148 -5.90 -0.16 -12.48
C PRO A 148 -7.24 -0.88 -12.69
N ARG A 149 -7.43 -2.03 -12.02
CA ARG A 149 -8.78 -2.54 -11.70
C ARG A 149 -8.96 -3.14 -10.31
N ILE A 150 -9.65 -2.32 -9.50
CA ILE A 150 -10.87 -2.63 -8.73
C ILE A 150 -10.72 -3.63 -7.56
N SER A 151 -10.87 -3.15 -6.32
CA SER A 151 -12.19 -3.16 -5.64
C SER A 151 -12.16 -2.46 -4.28
N GLU A 152 -13.01 -1.43 -4.20
CA GLU A 152 -13.59 -0.88 -2.98
C GLU A 152 -14.30 -1.97 -2.18
N THR A 153 -14.14 -2.02 -0.85
CA THR A 153 -15.20 -1.98 0.20
C THR A 153 -14.52 -2.07 1.58
N LYS A 154 -14.79 -1.33 2.68
CA LYS A 154 -15.99 -0.70 3.29
C LYS A 154 -15.56 0.37 4.33
N GLY A 155 -16.49 1.28 4.67
CA GLY A 155 -16.50 2.08 5.91
C GLY A 155 -17.07 3.49 5.70
N SER A 156 -18.40 3.69 5.78
CA SER A 156 -19.12 4.42 6.86
C SER A 156 -18.59 5.84 7.19
N GLN A 157 -19.36 6.90 6.90
CA GLN A 157 -20.10 7.76 7.88
C GLN A 157 -19.16 8.61 8.78
N VAL A 158 -19.22 9.94 8.95
CA VAL A 158 -20.31 10.94 8.94
C VAL A 158 -19.75 12.39 9.17
N THR A 159 -20.52 13.45 8.82
CA THR A 159 -20.50 14.90 9.23
C THR A 159 -19.33 15.82 8.85
N ASP A 160 -19.44 17.13 8.57
CA ASP A 160 -20.54 18.10 8.70
C ASP A 160 -20.29 19.36 7.81
N GLU A 161 -21.37 20.10 7.54
CA GLU A 161 -21.53 21.35 6.78
C GLU A 161 -20.69 22.57 7.31
N CYS A 162 -20.39 23.68 6.61
CA CYS A 162 -21.01 24.43 5.48
C CYS A 162 -19.98 25.45 4.90
N ILE A 163 -19.91 25.65 3.57
CA ILE A 163 -19.93 26.94 2.82
C ILE A 163 -19.91 26.61 1.29
N ASP A 164 -20.84 27.23 0.54
CA ASP A 164 -21.05 27.27 -0.94
C ASP A 164 -21.63 26.02 -1.67
N LYS A 165 -22.89 25.69 -1.34
CA LYS A 165 -23.66 24.53 -1.84
C LYS A 165 -23.96 24.49 -3.36
N GLU A 166 -23.78 25.55 -4.13
CA GLU A 166 -24.18 25.58 -5.56
C GLU A 166 -23.07 25.13 -6.53
N ASN A 167 -21.81 25.47 -6.25
CA ASN A 167 -20.66 25.05 -7.08
C ASN A 167 -20.24 23.59 -6.83
N GLU A 168 -20.58 23.04 -5.67
CA GLU A 168 -20.21 21.68 -5.28
C GLU A 168 -21.14 20.63 -5.90
N LEU A 169 -22.44 20.95 -6.00
CA LEU A 169 -23.44 20.09 -6.69
C LEU A 169 -23.07 19.87 -8.16
N VAL A 170 -22.64 20.93 -8.87
CA VAL A 170 -22.24 20.85 -10.29
C VAL A 170 -20.96 20.02 -10.46
N LYS A 171 -19.95 20.23 -9.60
CA LYS A 171 -18.70 19.44 -9.63
C LYS A 171 -18.90 17.96 -9.30
N ILE A 172 -19.82 17.65 -8.38
CA ILE A 172 -20.15 16.25 -8.03
C ILE A 172 -20.86 15.57 -9.22
N THR A 173 -21.80 16.25 -9.89
CA THR A 173 -22.47 15.70 -11.07
C THR A 173 -21.54 15.48 -12.25
N GLU A 174 -20.65 16.42 -12.55
CA GLU A 174 -19.65 16.28 -13.63
C GLU A 174 -18.68 15.13 -13.36
N LYS A 175 -18.25 14.97 -12.10
CA LYS A 175 -17.37 13.87 -11.67
C LYS A 175 -18.05 12.51 -11.83
N GLU A 176 -19.33 12.39 -11.51
CA GLU A 176 -20.10 11.16 -11.69
C GLU A 176 -20.39 10.84 -13.16
N GLU A 177 -20.65 11.85 -14.00
CA GLU A 177 -20.77 11.68 -15.44
C GLU A 177 -19.46 11.22 -16.09
N ALA A 178 -18.33 11.82 -15.70
CA ALA A 178 -17.00 11.41 -16.14
C ALA A 178 -16.70 9.96 -15.72
N LYS A 179 -17.05 9.58 -14.47
CA LYS A 179 -16.90 8.21 -13.97
C LYS A 179 -17.75 7.22 -14.76
N LYS A 180 -18.99 7.58 -15.10
CA LYS A 180 -19.89 6.77 -15.94
C LYS A 180 -19.34 6.59 -17.36
N TYR A 181 -18.83 7.65 -17.96
CA TYR A 181 -18.19 7.60 -19.28
C TYR A 181 -16.95 6.70 -19.28
N LEU A 182 -16.07 6.86 -18.29
CA LEU A 182 -14.87 6.02 -18.13
C LEU A 182 -15.24 4.54 -17.96
N ARG A 183 -16.22 4.23 -17.11
CA ARG A 183 -16.74 2.86 -16.94
C ARG A 183 -17.23 2.28 -18.27
N LYS A 184 -17.94 3.07 -19.08
CA LYS A 184 -18.43 2.65 -20.40
C LYS A 184 -17.28 2.32 -21.36
N ILE A 185 -16.25 3.16 -21.42
CA ILE A 185 -15.06 2.89 -22.24
C ILE A 185 -14.37 1.60 -21.79
N ILE A 186 -14.11 1.45 -20.48
CA ILE A 186 -13.43 0.27 -19.93
C ILE A 186 -14.20 -1.00 -20.27
N ILE A 187 -15.53 -1.00 -20.09
CA ILE A 187 -16.38 -2.15 -20.42
C ILE A 187 -16.29 -2.49 -21.90
N ASN A 188 -16.35 -1.48 -22.79
CA ASN A 188 -16.27 -1.72 -24.23
C ASN A 188 -14.91 -2.30 -24.63
N VAL A 189 -13.80 -1.71 -24.19
CA VAL A 189 -12.43 -2.18 -24.46
C VAL A 189 -12.26 -3.62 -23.97
N LEU A 190 -12.80 -3.93 -22.79
CA LEU A 190 -12.77 -5.29 -22.28
C LEU A 190 -13.52 -6.28 -23.13
N GLN A 191 -14.75 -5.93 -23.52
CA GLN A 191 -15.58 -6.79 -24.35
C GLN A 191 -14.93 -7.03 -25.71
N GLU A 192 -14.27 -6.02 -26.28
CA GLU A 192 -13.49 -6.13 -27.51
C GLU A 192 -12.32 -7.09 -27.34
N LYS A 193 -11.50 -6.93 -26.28
CA LYS A 193 -10.34 -7.80 -26.02
C LYS A 193 -10.76 -9.24 -25.73
N ILE A 194 -11.84 -9.45 -24.99
CA ILE A 194 -12.42 -10.79 -24.77
C ILE A 194 -12.88 -11.41 -26.09
N ARG A 195 -13.51 -10.63 -26.99
CA ARG A 195 -13.90 -11.10 -28.33
C ARG A 195 -12.68 -11.49 -29.17
N GLU A 196 -11.63 -10.68 -29.16
CA GLU A 196 -10.38 -10.93 -29.87
C GLU A 196 -9.70 -12.22 -29.39
N ILE A 197 -9.58 -12.40 -28.07
CA ILE A 197 -9.02 -13.61 -27.47
C ILE A 197 -9.86 -14.85 -27.85
N LYS A 198 -11.19 -14.75 -27.79
CA LYS A 198 -12.08 -15.85 -28.18
C LYS A 198 -11.89 -16.26 -29.63
N LEU A 199 -11.72 -15.30 -30.55
CA LEU A 199 -11.44 -15.59 -31.95
C LEU A 199 -10.06 -16.25 -32.12
N SER A 200 -9.03 -15.73 -31.45
CA SER A 200 -7.67 -16.30 -31.51
C SER A 200 -7.62 -17.75 -31.00
N VAL A 201 -8.30 -18.05 -29.88
CA VAL A 201 -8.38 -19.41 -29.34
C VAL A 201 -9.11 -20.34 -30.30
N LYS A 202 -10.22 -19.89 -30.90
CA LYS A 202 -10.98 -20.69 -31.86
C LYS A 202 -10.17 -20.99 -33.12
N GLU A 203 -9.41 -20.02 -33.62
CA GLU A 203 -8.49 -20.18 -34.75
C GLU A 203 -7.41 -21.22 -34.43
N LYS A 204 -6.75 -21.11 -33.27
CA LYS A 204 -5.73 -22.07 -32.83
C LYS A 204 -6.29 -23.47 -32.65
N LEU A 205 -7.49 -23.61 -32.09
CA LEU A 205 -8.15 -24.91 -31.97
C LEU A 205 -8.45 -25.52 -33.34
N LYS A 206 -8.97 -24.73 -34.28
CA LYS A 206 -9.24 -25.17 -35.65
C LYS A 206 -7.95 -25.60 -36.37
N GLN A 207 -6.88 -24.82 -36.26
CA GLN A 207 -5.58 -25.20 -36.82
C GLN A 207 -5.04 -26.50 -36.20
N SER A 208 -5.21 -26.67 -34.89
CA SER A 208 -4.82 -27.91 -34.22
C SER A 208 -5.64 -29.12 -34.68
N GLU A 209 -6.95 -28.94 -34.91
CA GLU A 209 -7.86 -29.97 -35.43
C GLU A 209 -7.49 -30.35 -36.87
N GLU A 210 -7.24 -29.37 -37.74
CA GLU A 210 -6.78 -29.60 -39.11
C GLU A 210 -5.43 -30.31 -39.15
N MET A 211 -4.48 -29.92 -38.29
CA MET A 211 -3.19 -30.60 -38.18
C MET A 211 -3.36 -32.06 -37.73
N VAL A 212 -4.24 -32.33 -36.76
CA VAL A 212 -4.54 -33.69 -36.30
C VAL A 212 -5.22 -34.50 -37.41
N ASN A 213 -6.19 -33.94 -38.12
CA ASN A 213 -6.85 -34.60 -39.25
C ASN A 213 -5.90 -34.89 -40.41
N ASN A 214 -4.96 -33.98 -40.71
CA ASN A 214 -3.93 -34.20 -41.72
C ASN A 214 -2.96 -35.32 -41.30
N LYS A 215 -2.56 -35.36 -40.02
CA LYS A 215 -1.72 -36.44 -39.46
C LYS A 215 -2.45 -37.79 -39.48
N LEU A 216 -3.73 -37.84 -39.11
CA LEU A 216 -4.57 -39.04 -39.18
C LEU A 216 -4.76 -39.53 -40.63
N GLY A 217 -4.95 -38.61 -41.58
CA GLY A 217 -5.02 -38.92 -43.00
C GLY A 217 -3.70 -39.48 -43.56
N SER A 218 -2.56 -38.95 -43.13
CA SER A 218 -1.24 -39.49 -43.49
C SER A 218 -0.93 -40.82 -42.82
N ALA A 219 -1.50 -41.10 -41.65
CA ALA A 219 -1.38 -42.36 -40.92
C ALA A 219 -2.36 -43.44 -41.40
N GLY A 220 -3.10 -43.20 -42.49
CA GLY A 220 -3.92 -44.21 -43.17
C GLY A 220 -5.29 -44.51 -42.53
N TYR A 221 -5.73 -43.77 -41.52
CA TYR A 221 -7.06 -43.94 -40.92
C TYR A 221 -8.08 -42.98 -41.55
N ARG A 222 -8.57 -43.30 -42.76
CA ARG A 222 -9.68 -42.57 -43.40
C ARG A 222 -10.91 -43.48 -43.51
N ASP A 223 -11.74 -43.40 -42.48
CA ASP A 223 -13.14 -43.84 -42.35
C ASP A 223 -13.71 -44.74 -43.48
N ASP A 224 -13.69 -46.05 -43.25
CA ASP A 224 -14.28 -47.11 -44.10
C ASP A 224 -15.82 -47.06 -44.21
N ARG A 225 -16.52 -46.09 -43.61
CA ARG A 225 -18.00 -46.08 -43.60
C ARG A 225 -18.67 -45.79 -44.94
N LYS A 226 -17.97 -45.27 -45.96
CA LYS A 226 -18.59 -44.99 -47.27
C LYS A 226 -18.62 -46.17 -48.26
N LYS A 227 -17.91 -47.27 -48.00
CA LYS A 227 -17.93 -48.45 -48.90
C LYS A 227 -19.10 -49.42 -48.63
N SER A 228 -19.66 -49.43 -47.43
CA SER A 228 -20.73 -50.38 -47.05
C SER A 228 -22.09 -50.11 -47.74
N LEU A 229 -22.39 -48.87 -48.14
CA LEU A 229 -23.69 -48.54 -48.75
C LEU A 229 -23.80 -48.88 -50.26
N LYS A 230 -22.70 -49.18 -50.95
CA LYS A 230 -22.74 -49.58 -52.38
C LYS A 230 -22.78 -51.10 -52.60
N MET A 231 -22.54 -51.91 -51.57
CA MET A 231 -22.51 -53.37 -51.69
C MET A 231 -23.87 -54.05 -51.48
N ASN A 232 -24.91 -53.31 -51.03
CA ASN A 232 -26.22 -53.90 -50.67
C ASN A 232 -27.31 -53.81 -51.76
N LYS A 233 -26.96 -53.51 -53.03
CA LYS A 233 -27.92 -53.45 -54.15
C LYS A 233 -27.78 -54.57 -55.19
N HIS A 234 -26.94 -55.59 -54.97
CA HIS A 234 -26.70 -56.64 -55.96
C HIS A 234 -26.95 -58.09 -55.50
N HIS A 235 -27.60 -58.33 -54.37
CA HIS A 235 -27.97 -59.70 -53.94
C HIS A 235 -29.43 -59.82 -53.47
N ARG A 236 -30.37 -59.52 -54.38
CA ARG A 236 -31.73 -60.06 -54.32
C ARG A 236 -32.25 -60.24 -55.75
N LYS A 237 -31.91 -61.39 -56.34
CA LYS A 237 -32.75 -62.08 -57.31
C LYS A 237 -33.38 -63.25 -56.58
#